data_AF-A0A536SMT0-F1
#
_entry.id   AF-A0A536SMT0-F1
#
_cell.length_a   1.000
_cell.length_b   1.000
_cell.length_c   1.000
_cell.angle_alpha   90.00
_cell.angle_beta   90.00
_cell.angle_gamma   90.00
#
_symmetry.space_group_name_H-M   'P 1'
#
loop_
_entity.id
_entity.type
_entity.pdbx_description
1 polymer ?
#
loop_
_entity_poly.entity_id
_entity_poly.type
_entity_poly.pdbx_seq_one_letter_code
_entity_poly.pdbx_strand_id
1 'polypeptide(L)' 'MLIGCASCAALNRLPSERLGDGPVCGKCKKPLLDGTPVPLSKATFDAAVERTELPVVVDFWADWC' A
#
# COMPACT_ATOMS: atom_id res chain seq x y z
N MET A 1 5.24 4.46 -11.62
CA MET A 1 4.71 5.08 -10.40
C MET A 1 5.37 4.51 -9.15
N LEU A 2 5.21 5.18 -8.00
CA LEU A 2 5.65 4.74 -6.68
C LEU A 2 4.45 4.24 -5.86
N ILE A 3 4.61 3.04 -5.28
CA ILE A 3 3.62 2.39 -4.41
C ILE A 3 4.28 2.04 -3.08
N GLY A 4 3.72 2.54 -1.98
CA GLY A 4 4.15 2.17 -0.64
C GLY A 4 3.63 0.82 -0.20
N CYS A 5 4.50 0.00 0.38
CA CYS A 5 4.11 -1.28 0.97
C CYS A 5 3.47 -1.07 2.36
N ALA A 6 2.19 -1.39 2.49
CA ALA A 6 1.45 -1.33 3.75
C ALA A 6 2.01 -2.25 4.85
N SER A 7 2.84 -3.26 4.52
CA SER A 7 3.41 -4.18 5.50
C SER A 7 4.81 -3.81 5.99
N CYS A 8 5.64 -3.13 5.20
CA CYS A 8 7.04 -2.89 5.57
C CYS A 8 7.56 -1.49 5.26
N ALA A 9 6.67 -0.59 4.82
CA ALA A 9 6.93 0.81 4.47
C ALA A 9 7.96 1.03 3.33
N ALA A 10 8.37 -0.03 2.63
CA ALA A 10 9.21 0.12 1.45
C ALA A 10 8.43 0.76 0.30
N LEU A 11 9.04 1.72 -0.40
CA LEU A 11 8.53 2.20 -1.68
C LEU A 11 8.94 1.27 -2.81
N ASN A 12 8.00 0.99 -3.71
CA ASN A 12 8.19 0.11 -4.85
C ASN A 12 7.90 0.90 -6.12
N ARG A 13 8.82 0.84 -7.07
CA ARG A 13 8.58 1.38 -8.41
C ARG A 13 7.80 0.34 -9.21
N LEU A 14 6.62 0.72 -9.68
CA LEU A 14 5.73 -0.13 -10.46
C LEU A 14 5.41 0.55 -11.80
N PRO A 15 5.65 -0.10 -12.95
CA PRO A 15 5.12 0.38 -14.24
C PRO A 15 3.59 0.35 -14.22
N SER A 16 2.93 1.38 -14.77
CA SER A 16 1.46 1.51 -14.80
C SER A 16 0.78 0.33 -15.47
N GLU A 17 1.41 -0.22 -16.50
CA GLU A 17 0.91 -1.33 -17.31
C GLU A 17 0.82 -2.63 -16.51
N ARG A 18 1.52 -2.70 -15.36
CA ARG A 18 1.64 -3.89 -14.52
C ARG A 18 0.83 -3.82 -13.23
N LEU A 19 -0.09 -2.85 -13.13
CA LEU A 19 -0.98 -2.72 -11.97
C LEU A 19 -1.83 -3.98 -11.75
N GLY A 20 -2.27 -4.63 -12.82
CA GLY A 20 -3.08 -5.86 -12.78
C GLY A 20 -2.29 -7.16 -12.60
N ASP A 21 -0.96 -7.12 -12.56
CA ASP A 21 -0.11 -8.33 -12.61
C ASP A 21 0.09 -9.01 -11.23
N GLY A 22 -0.67 -8.62 -10.20
CA GLY A 22 -0.43 -9.06 -8.83
C GLY A 22 0.96 -8.64 -8.31
N PRO A 23 1.32 -7.34 -8.34
CA PRO A 23 2.66 -6.90 -7.97
C PRO A 23 2.96 -7.17 -6.49
N VAL A 24 4.19 -7.59 -6.21
CA VAL A 24 4.69 -7.85 -4.85
C VAL A 24 5.77 -6.87 -4.43
N CYS A 25 5.88 -6.64 -3.12
CA CYS A 25 6.91 -5.78 -2.56
C CYS A 25 8.31 -6.36 -2.79
N GLY A 26 9.23 -5.55 -3.35
CA GLY A 26 10.61 -5.97 -3.60
C GLY A 26 11.37 -6.39 -2.33
N LYS A 27 11.03 -5.80 -1.17
CA LYS A 27 11.67 -6.02 0.13
C LYS A 27 11.09 -7.20 0.92
N CYS A 28 9.77 -7.23 1.15
CA CYS A 28 9.14 -8.23 2.01
C CYS A 28 8.32 -9.29 1.26
N LYS A 29 8.21 -9.19 -0.07
CA LYS A 29 7.50 -10.13 -0.97
C LYS A 29 5.99 -10.27 -0.75
N LYS A 30 5.39 -9.52 0.17
CA LYS A 30 3.93 -9.44 0.30
C LYS A 30 3.29 -8.70 -0.90
N PRO A 31 2.02 -9.00 -1.23
CA PRO A 31 1.28 -8.26 -2.25
C PRO A 31 1.25 -6.75 -1.98
N LEU A 32 1.33 -5.96 -3.06
CA LEU A 32 1.16 -4.50 -2.98
C LEU A 32 -0.29 -4.07 -3.22
N LEU A 33 -0.99 -4.78 -4.12
CA LEU A 33 -2.35 -4.48 -4.55
C LEU A 33 -3.11 -5.80 -4.69
N ASP A 34 -3.74 -6.26 -3.60
CA ASP A 34 -4.51 -7.52 -3.57
C ASP A 34 -6.04 -7.32 -3.58
N GLY A 35 -6.49 -6.06 -3.65
CA GLY A 35 -7.91 -5.71 -3.70
C GLY A 35 -8.62 -5.83 -2.35
N THR A 36 -7.89 -6.01 -1.25
CA THR A 36 -8.47 -6.08 0.10
C THR A 36 -8.06 -4.87 0.95
N PRO A 37 -8.91 -4.43 1.91
CA PRO A 37 -8.50 -3.44 2.89
C PRO A 37 -7.32 -3.95 3.73
N VAL A 38 -6.33 -3.10 3.94
CA VAL A 38 -5.14 -3.41 4.74
C VAL A 38 -5.10 -2.53 5.98
N PRO A 39 -4.88 -3.10 7.18
CA PRO A 39 -4.73 -2.30 8.39
C PRO A 39 -3.41 -1.52 8.30
N LEU A 40 -3.49 -0.22 8.59
CA LEU A 40 -2.32 0.65 8.65
C LEU A 40 -1.95 0.97 10.10
N SER A 41 -0.67 1.28 10.28
CA SER A 41 -0.11 1.74 11.54
C SER A 41 0.59 3.08 11.31
N LYS A 42 0.93 3.80 12.38
CA LYS A 42 1.76 5.00 12.29
C LYS A 42 3.07 4.75 11.51
N ALA A 43 3.65 3.56 11.63
CA ALA A 43 4.90 3.20 10.95
C ALA A 43 4.74 2.97 9.44
N THR A 44 3.53 2.67 8.96
CA THR A 44 3.26 2.31 7.56
C THR A 44 2.43 3.35 6.82
N PHE A 45 1.79 4.28 7.54
CA PHE A 45 0.89 5.29 6.98
C PHE A 45 1.56 6.19 5.94
N ASP A 46 2.72 6.81 6.26
CA ASP A 46 3.42 7.72 5.35
C ASP A 46 3.75 7.05 4.01
N ALA A 47 4.30 5.83 4.05
CA ALA A 47 4.60 5.10 2.84
C ALA A 47 3.33 4.75 2.06
N ALA A 48 2.32 4.20 2.72
CA ALA A 48 1.13 3.66 2.06
C ALA A 48 0.16 4.74 1.56
N VAL A 49 0.07 5.89 2.24
CA VAL A 49 -0.90 6.96 1.95
C VAL A 49 -0.23 8.16 1.29
N GLU A 50 0.71 8.82 1.99
CA GLU A 50 1.29 10.10 1.53
C GLU A 50 2.20 9.94 0.30
N ARG A 51 2.87 8.79 0.19
CA ARG A 51 3.92 8.56 -0.83
C ARG A 51 3.49 7.60 -1.94
N THR A 52 2.28 7.08 -1.89
CA THR A 52 1.69 6.27 -2.96
C THR A 52 1.09 7.20 -4.01
N GLU A 53 1.43 6.99 -5.28
CA GLU A 53 0.94 7.83 -6.39
C GLU A 53 -0.43 7.40 -6.93
N LEU A 54 -0.96 6.26 -6.49
CA LEU A 54 -2.35 5.88 -6.72
C LEU A 54 -3.27 6.60 -5.74
N PRO A 55 -4.54 6.87 -6.11
CA PRO A 55 -5.54 7.31 -5.15
C PRO A 55 -5.67 6.31 -3.99
N VAL A 56 -5.62 6.82 -2.77
CA VAL A 56 -5.77 6.02 -1.54
C VAL A 56 -7.05 6.42 -0.85
N VAL A 57 -7.89 5.43 -0.54
CA VAL A 57 -9.06 5.61 0.33
C VAL A 57 -8.68 5.07 1.70
N VAL A 58 -8.89 5.88 2.75
CA VAL A 58 -8.58 5.50 4.13
C VAL A 58 -9.86 5.54 4.96
N ASP A 59 -10.14 4.43 5.62
CA ASP A 59 -11.20 4.33 6.62
C ASP A 59 -10.57 4.56 8.02
N PHE A 60 -10.91 5.69 8.63
CA PHE A 60 -10.54 6.00 10.01
C PHE A 60 -11.72 5.64 10.91
N TRP A 61 -11.60 4.52 11.62
CA TRP A 61 -12.65 3.94 12.43
C TRP A 61 -12.18 3.66 13.86
N ALA A 62 -13.13 3.32 14.72
CA ALA A 62 -12.88 2.78 16.05
C ALA A 62 -13.90 1.66 16.33
N ASP A 63 -13.55 0.70 17.18
CA ASP A 63 -14.35 -0.49 17.50
C ASP A 63 -15.65 -0.22 18.26
N TRP A 64 -15.78 0.97 18.82
CA TRP A 64 -16.94 1.45 19.57
C TRP A 64 -17.88 2.36 18.77
N CYS A 65 -17.58 2.61 17.48
CA CYS A 65 -18.41 3.41 16.59
C CYS A 65 -19.47 2.56 15.87
#